data_AF-A0A914J478-F1
#
_entry.id   AF-A0A914J478-F1
#
_cell.length_a   1.000
_cell.length_b   1.000
_cell.length_c   1.000
_cell.angle_alpha   90.00
_cell.angle_beta   90.00
_cell.angle_gamma   90.00
#
_symmetry.space_group_name_H-M   'P 1'
#
loop_
_entity.id
_entity.type
_entity.pdbx_description
1 polymer ?
#
loop_
_entity_poly.entity_id
_entity_poly.type
_entity_poly.pdbx_seq_one_letter_code
_entity_poly.pdbx_strand_id
1 'polypeptide(L)'
;MSAPTDTAISTKTAAGIIAKDAQEEDASELRFPPEFEGNNCDALLISEVFLLLDHRRRQSEQKEDIEDISEVFVKTIDYCRRLSKYKTRDTIRSVRSIFSSLSFLHKFEIAQLINLAPENAEEAKALIPSLESKIDDEDLDNKLRDLHNKKTFQ
;
A
#
# COMPACT_ATOMS: atom_id res chain seq x y z
N MET A 1 -34.88 41.04 -36.79
CA MET A 1 -35.24 39.64 -36.46
C MET A 1 -33.99 38.79 -36.62
N SER A 2 -33.65 38.05 -35.57
CA SER A 2 -32.67 36.94 -35.48
C SER A 2 -31.22 37.19 -35.96
N ALA A 3 -30.36 37.60 -35.02
CA ALA A 3 -28.94 37.24 -35.02
C ALA A 3 -28.76 35.94 -34.19
N PRO A 4 -27.86 35.02 -34.58
CA PRO A 4 -27.70 33.74 -33.92
C PRO A 4 -26.93 33.86 -32.59
N THR A 5 -27.42 33.12 -31.60
CA THR A 5 -26.80 32.92 -30.29
C THR A 5 -25.47 32.18 -30.43
N ASP A 6 -24.38 32.91 -30.21
CA ASP A 6 -23.03 32.33 -30.09
C ASP A 6 -22.87 31.81 -28.66
N THR A 7 -23.08 30.50 -28.49
CA THR A 7 -22.89 29.80 -27.21
C THR A 7 -21.40 29.72 -26.93
N ALA A 8 -20.90 30.65 -26.10
CA ALA A 8 -19.56 30.62 -25.57
C ALA A 8 -19.31 29.31 -24.80
N ILE A 9 -18.50 28.42 -25.36
CA ILE A 9 -17.89 27.30 -24.66
C ILE A 9 -16.91 27.90 -23.63
N SER A 10 -17.36 27.97 -22.38
CA SER A 10 -16.51 28.29 -21.25
C SER A 10 -15.49 27.16 -21.06
N THR A 11 -14.35 27.26 -21.74
CA THR A 11 -13.13 26.51 -21.41
C THR A 11 -12.71 26.91 -20.01
N LYS A 12 -13.18 26.18 -18.99
CA LYS A 12 -12.66 26.29 -17.63
C LYS A 12 -11.22 25.78 -17.66
N THR A 13 -10.32 26.74 -17.76
CA THR A 13 -8.88 26.66 -17.50
C THR A 13 -8.62 25.75 -16.30
N ALA A 14 -7.72 24.78 -16.50
CA ALA A 14 -7.21 23.79 -15.55
C ALA A 14 -6.35 24.40 -14.42
N ALA A 15 -6.68 25.61 -13.97
CA ALA A 15 -5.93 26.38 -12.96
C ALA A 15 -6.59 26.35 -11.57
N GLY A 16 -7.62 25.51 -11.36
CA GLY A 16 -8.47 25.53 -10.16
C GLY A 16 -8.14 24.51 -9.05
N ILE A 17 -7.07 23.73 -9.16
CA ILE A 17 -6.73 22.68 -8.15
C ILE A 17 -5.50 23.06 -7.31
N ILE A 18 -4.74 24.08 -7.69
CA ILE A 18 -3.49 24.46 -7.00
C ILE A 18 -3.77 25.53 -5.93
N ALA A 19 -4.55 25.19 -4.91
CA ALA A 19 -4.64 25.93 -3.65
C ALA A 19 -5.54 25.18 -2.64
N LYS A 20 -5.10 24.02 -2.18
CA LYS A 20 -5.48 23.54 -0.86
C LYS A 20 -4.18 23.47 -0.06
N ASP A 21 -4.19 24.03 1.15
CA ASP A 21 -3.06 24.01 2.10
C ASP A 21 -2.21 22.76 1.88
N ALA A 22 -0.99 22.94 1.36
CA ALA A 22 -0.01 21.88 1.30
C ALA A 22 0.49 21.68 2.74
N GLN A 23 -0.35 21.07 3.57
CA GLN A 23 0.11 20.49 4.81
C GLN A 23 1.22 19.50 4.43
N GLU A 24 2.40 19.69 5.01
CA GLU A 24 3.55 18.86 4.70
C GLU A 24 3.22 17.39 4.99
N GLU A 25 3.23 16.57 3.93
CA GLU A 25 2.97 15.14 4.01
C GLU A 25 4.12 14.47 4.78
N ASP A 26 3.77 13.66 5.78
CA ASP A 26 4.76 12.99 6.62
C ASP A 26 4.24 11.60 7.02
N ALA A 27 4.81 10.57 6.40
CA ALA A 27 4.47 9.18 6.68
C ALA A 27 4.88 8.74 8.11
N SER A 28 5.89 9.38 8.71
CA SER A 28 6.31 9.10 10.08
C SER A 28 5.30 9.59 11.12
N GLU A 29 4.48 10.58 10.75
CA GLU A 29 3.39 11.12 11.56
C GLU A 29 1.99 10.71 11.03
N LEU A 30 1.94 9.82 10.02
CA LEU A 30 0.73 9.40 9.31
C LEU A 30 -0.09 10.54 8.70
N ARG A 31 0.58 11.63 8.32
CA ARG A 31 -0.02 12.73 7.56
C ARG A 31 -0.02 12.36 6.09
N PHE A 32 -1.13 11.80 5.63
CA PHE A 32 -1.35 11.49 4.23
C PHE A 32 -2.32 12.48 3.58
N PRO A 33 -2.25 12.65 2.25
CA PRO A 33 -3.27 13.40 1.53
C PRO A 33 -4.69 12.82 1.73
N PRO A 34 -5.74 13.65 1.63
CA PRO A 34 -7.13 13.21 1.82
C PRO A 34 -7.56 12.05 0.92
N GLU A 35 -6.90 11.88 -0.23
CA GLU A 35 -7.12 10.77 -1.16
C GLU A 35 -6.82 9.40 -0.54
N PHE A 36 -5.94 9.35 0.47
CA PHE A 36 -5.52 8.12 1.15
C PHE A 36 -6.24 7.87 2.48
N GLU A 37 -7.03 8.82 2.98
CA GLU A 37 -7.76 8.71 4.25
C GLU A 37 -9.15 8.08 4.12
N GLY A 38 -9.63 7.88 2.88
CA GLY A 38 -10.97 7.32 2.64
C GLY A 38 -11.12 5.87 3.10
N ASN A 39 -12.33 5.47 3.50
CA ASN A 39 -12.64 4.09 3.91
C ASN A 39 -12.31 3.03 2.82
N ASN A 40 -12.26 3.46 1.56
CA ASN A 40 -11.93 2.62 0.41
C ASN A 40 -10.42 2.52 0.14
N CYS A 41 -9.58 3.24 0.88
CA CYS A 41 -8.13 3.15 0.80
C CYS A 41 -7.65 2.00 1.70
N ASP A 42 -6.89 1.07 1.12
CA ASP A 42 -6.23 0.00 1.86
C ASP A 42 -4.76 -0.07 1.43
N ALA A 43 -3.89 -0.46 2.35
CA ALA A 43 -2.47 -0.61 2.07
C ALA A 43 -2.20 -2.04 1.62
N LEU A 44 -1.55 -2.21 0.46
CA LEU A 44 -1.19 -3.54 -0.05
C LEU A 44 0.18 -3.98 0.45
N LEU A 45 0.31 -5.28 0.68
CA LEU A 45 1.59 -5.93 0.96
C LEU A 45 2.37 -6.12 -0.33
N ILE A 46 3.70 -6.10 -0.27
CA ILE A 46 4.57 -6.38 -1.42
C ILE A 46 4.23 -7.76 -2.04
N SER A 47 3.89 -8.71 -1.17
CA SER A 47 3.48 -10.06 -1.56
C SER A 47 2.12 -10.09 -2.27
N GLU A 48 1.17 -9.23 -1.86
CA GLU A 48 -0.13 -9.10 -2.53
C GLU A 48 0.02 -8.46 -3.90
N VAL A 49 0.82 -7.40 -3.98
CA VAL A 49 1.15 -6.72 -5.24
C VAL A 49 1.81 -7.71 -6.21
N PHE A 50 2.77 -8.52 -5.73
CA PHE A 50 3.39 -9.56 -6.57
C PHE A 50 2.36 -10.51 -7.17
N LEU A 51 1.44 -11.05 -6.36
CA LEU A 51 0.42 -11.98 -6.85
C LEU A 51 -0.54 -11.34 -7.86
N LEU A 52 -0.93 -10.08 -7.64
CA LEU A 52 -1.80 -9.34 -8.56
C LEU A 52 -1.11 -9.07 -9.90
N LEU A 53 0.13 -8.58 -9.87
CA LEU A 53 0.89 -8.29 -11.09
C LEU A 53 1.25 -9.56 -11.85
N ASP A 54 1.65 -10.63 -11.17
CA ASP A 54 1.99 -11.91 -11.82
C ASP A 54 0.74 -12.56 -12.43
N HIS A 55 -0.43 -12.43 -11.79
CA HIS A 55 -1.70 -12.85 -12.39
C HIS A 55 -2.04 -12.04 -13.64
N ARG A 56 -1.92 -10.70 -13.57
CA ARG A 56 -2.16 -9.81 -14.71
C ARG A 56 -1.24 -10.12 -15.89
N ARG A 57 0.04 -10.35 -15.63
CA ARG A 57 1.03 -10.71 -16.67
C ARG A 57 0.65 -12.00 -17.40
N ARG A 58 0.29 -13.05 -16.65
CA ARG A 58 -0.17 -14.33 -17.24
C ARG A 58 -1.44 -14.18 -18.07
N GLN A 59 -2.37 -13.32 -17.67
CA GLN A 59 -3.56 -13.04 -18.46
C GLN A 59 -3.24 -12.37 -19.80
N SER A 60 -2.29 -11.41 -19.81
CA SER A 60 -1.83 -10.78 -21.04
C SER A 60 -1.13 -11.79 -21.96
N GLU A 61 -0.26 -12.63 -21.42
CA GLU A 61 0.41 -13.71 -22.16
C GLU A 61 -0.59 -14.71 -22.79
N GLN A 62 -1.68 -15.03 -22.08
CA GLN A 62 -2.70 -15.97 -22.57
C GLN A 62 -3.62 -15.40 -23.64
N LYS A 63 -3.81 -14.08 -23.69
CA LYS A 63 -4.70 -13.43 -24.65
C LYS A 63 -4.04 -13.14 -26.00
N GLU A 64 -2.74 -13.41 -26.15
CA GLU A 64 -1.91 -12.96 -27.27
C GLU A 64 -2.04 -11.45 -27.54
N ASP A 65 -2.50 -10.67 -26.54
CA ASP A 65 -2.55 -9.23 -26.61
C ASP A 65 -1.10 -8.73 -26.55
N ILE A 66 -0.59 -8.25 -27.68
CA ILE A 66 0.67 -7.50 -27.80
C ILE A 66 0.47 -6.09 -27.24
N GLU A 67 -0.16 -5.97 -26.06
CA GLU A 67 -0.10 -4.71 -25.32
C GLU A 67 1.30 -4.63 -24.73
N ASP A 68 2.06 -3.62 -25.15
CA ASP A 68 3.38 -3.33 -24.60
C ASP A 68 3.28 -3.19 -23.08
N ILE A 69 3.76 -4.21 -22.37
CA ILE A 69 3.84 -4.18 -20.92
C ILE A 69 4.77 -3.03 -20.55
N SER A 70 4.23 -2.02 -19.86
CA SER A 70 5.01 -0.86 -19.44
C SER A 70 6.28 -1.28 -18.70
N GLU A 71 7.39 -0.59 -18.97
CA GLU A 71 8.65 -0.80 -18.27
C GLU A 71 8.51 -0.68 -16.75
N VAL A 72 7.64 0.23 -16.29
CA VAL A 72 7.31 0.39 -14.86
C VAL A 72 6.69 -0.89 -14.32
N PHE A 73 5.76 -1.52 -15.06
CA PHE A 73 5.14 -2.77 -14.65
C PHE A 73 6.18 -3.89 -14.49
N VAL A 74 7.09 -4.05 -15.45
CA VAL A 74 8.16 -5.07 -15.41
C VAL A 74 9.09 -4.82 -14.21
N LYS A 75 9.50 -3.57 -14.01
CA LYS A 75 10.34 -3.20 -12.86
C LYS A 75 9.64 -3.46 -11.52
N THR A 76 8.35 -3.13 -11.42
CA THR A 76 7.58 -3.33 -10.19
C THR A 76 7.35 -4.81 -9.89
N ILE A 77 6.97 -5.64 -10.88
CA ILE A 77 6.79 -7.07 -10.65
C ILE A 77 8.11 -7.74 -10.25
N ASP A 78 9.25 -7.34 -10.84
CA ASP A 78 10.56 -7.90 -10.48
C ASP A 78 11.05 -7.43 -9.11
N TYR A 79 10.75 -6.20 -8.74
CA TYR A 79 10.95 -5.70 -7.37
C TYR A 79 10.13 -6.51 -6.37
N CYS A 80 8.82 -6.64 -6.61
CA CYS A 80 7.92 -7.39 -5.73
C CYS A 80 8.30 -8.87 -5.66
N ARG A 81 8.71 -9.48 -6.78
CA ARG A 81 9.19 -10.87 -6.82
C ARG A 81 10.37 -11.11 -5.88
N ARG A 82 11.32 -10.17 -5.83
CA ARG A 82 12.53 -10.28 -5.00
C ARG A 82 12.26 -10.06 -3.51
N LEU A 83 11.35 -9.14 -3.17
CA LEU A 83 11.07 -8.76 -1.78
C LEU A 83 9.83 -9.40 -1.18
N SER A 84 9.05 -10.14 -1.98
CA SER A 84 7.89 -10.90 -1.51
C SER A 84 8.33 -11.95 -0.49
N LYS A 85 8.00 -11.70 0.77
CA LYS A 85 8.24 -12.63 1.90
C LYS A 85 7.26 -13.80 1.90
N TYR A 86 6.07 -13.64 1.30
CA TYR A 86 5.01 -14.63 1.33
C TYR A 86 4.53 -14.98 -0.08
N LYS A 87 4.53 -16.25 -0.46
CA LYS A 87 4.23 -16.71 -1.82
C LYS A 87 2.81 -17.23 -2.01
N THR A 88 2.13 -17.60 -0.93
CA THR A 88 0.80 -18.23 -1.00
C THR A 88 -0.29 -17.29 -0.48
N ARG A 89 -1.49 -17.37 -1.05
CA ARG A 89 -2.64 -16.55 -0.60
C ARG A 89 -3.02 -16.83 0.86
N ASP A 90 -2.93 -18.09 1.28
CA ASP A 90 -3.29 -18.50 2.63
C ASP A 90 -2.32 -17.95 3.68
N THR A 91 -1.02 -17.91 3.38
CA THR A 91 -0.02 -17.32 4.29
C THR A 91 -0.20 -15.82 4.41
N ILE A 92 -0.43 -15.12 3.29
CA ILE A 92 -0.72 -13.68 3.28
C ILE A 92 -1.97 -13.38 4.14
N ARG A 93 -3.05 -14.14 3.97
CA ARG A 93 -4.26 -13.99 4.79
C ARG A 93 -3.98 -14.26 6.26
N SER A 94 -3.24 -15.32 6.56
CA SER A 94 -2.86 -15.66 7.95
C SER A 94 -2.03 -14.55 8.58
N VAL A 95 -1.11 -13.93 7.84
CA VAL A 95 -0.26 -12.85 8.33
C VAL A 95 -1.07 -11.59 8.60
N ARG A 96 -1.99 -11.19 7.70
CA ARG A 96 -2.93 -10.09 7.98
C ARG A 96 -3.77 -10.36 9.23
N SER A 97 -4.17 -11.62 9.45
CA SER A 97 -4.97 -11.99 10.62
C SER A 97 -4.23 -11.89 11.96
N ILE A 98 -2.89 -11.82 11.98
CA ILE A 98 -2.13 -11.64 13.24
C ILE A 98 -2.38 -10.23 13.80
N PHE A 99 -2.45 -9.25 12.90
CA PHE A 99 -2.61 -7.83 13.21
C PHE A 99 -4.08 -7.38 13.18
N SER A 100 -5.03 -8.27 12.90
CA SER A 100 -6.46 -7.91 12.84
C SER A 100 -7.02 -7.46 14.20
N SER A 101 -6.40 -7.90 15.30
CA SER A 101 -6.75 -7.44 16.65
C SER A 101 -6.24 -6.03 16.96
N LEU A 102 -5.33 -5.47 16.15
CA LEU A 102 -4.74 -4.16 16.33
C LEU A 102 -5.47 -3.12 15.47
N SER A 103 -6.78 -3.01 15.61
CA SER A 103 -7.62 -2.10 14.81
C SER A 103 -7.31 -0.61 15.05
N PHE A 104 -6.59 -0.29 16.12
CA PHE A 104 -6.10 1.04 16.41
C PHE A 104 -4.86 1.43 15.60
N LEU A 105 -4.17 0.46 14.97
CA LEU A 105 -3.07 0.74 14.05
C LEU A 105 -3.60 1.12 12.69
N HIS A 106 -2.94 2.09 12.06
CA HIS A 106 -3.25 2.51 10.72
C HIS A 106 -2.88 1.42 9.71
N LYS A 107 -3.63 1.32 8.61
CA LYS A 107 -3.40 0.30 7.56
C LYS A 107 -1.97 0.35 7.00
N PHE A 108 -1.41 1.56 6.91
CA PHE A 108 0.00 1.78 6.54
C PHE A 108 0.97 1.09 7.51
N GLU A 109 0.78 1.27 8.82
CA GLU A 109 1.66 0.71 9.85
C GLU A 109 1.65 -0.82 9.81
N ILE A 110 0.45 -1.41 9.67
CA ILE A 110 0.29 -2.86 9.53
C ILE A 110 1.02 -3.36 8.28
N ALA A 111 0.87 -2.66 7.15
CA ALA A 111 1.58 -3.01 5.92
C ALA A 111 3.10 -2.89 6.07
N GLN A 112 3.61 -1.86 6.76
CA GLN A 112 5.03 -1.69 7.03
C GLN A 112 5.59 -2.78 7.94
N LEU A 113 4.91 -3.12 9.04
CA LEU A 113 5.31 -4.20 9.94
C LEU A 113 5.45 -5.53 9.20
N ILE A 114 4.48 -5.86 8.35
CA ILE A 114 4.48 -7.11 7.58
C ILE A 114 5.55 -7.08 6.47
N ASN A 115 5.71 -5.95 5.78
CA ASN A 115 6.64 -5.83 4.66
C ASN A 115 8.09 -5.76 5.13
N LEU A 116 8.38 -5.12 6.27
CA LEU A 116 9.73 -5.02 6.83
C LEU A 116 10.07 -6.29 7.60
N ALA A 117 9.14 -6.80 8.41
CA ALA A 117 9.33 -7.90 9.37
C ALA A 117 10.52 -7.63 10.32
N PRO A 118 10.41 -6.59 11.17
CA PRO A 118 11.44 -6.26 12.16
C PRO A 118 11.58 -7.37 13.21
N GLU A 119 12.79 -7.56 13.72
CA GLU A 119 13.12 -8.64 14.66
C GLU A 119 12.55 -8.41 16.06
N ASN A 120 12.40 -7.15 16.47
CA ASN A 120 11.92 -6.76 17.80
C ASN A 120 11.19 -5.39 17.77
N ALA A 121 10.57 -5.03 18.90
CA ALA A 121 9.83 -3.80 19.08
C ALA A 121 10.68 -2.53 18.92
N GLU A 122 11.93 -2.54 19.38
CA GLU A 122 12.86 -1.42 19.24
C GLU A 122 13.13 -1.11 17.76
N GLU A 123 13.46 -2.13 16.97
CA GLU A 123 13.64 -1.99 15.52
C GLU A 123 12.34 -1.54 14.83
N ALA A 124 11.20 -2.13 15.21
CA ALA A 124 9.91 -1.79 14.64
C ALA A 124 9.55 -0.31 14.84
N LYS A 125 9.76 0.21 16.06
CA LYS A 125 9.50 1.61 16.41
C LYS A 125 10.52 2.56 15.80
N ALA A 126 11.79 2.15 15.69
CA ALA A 126 12.82 2.93 15.00
C ALA A 126 12.52 3.07 13.49
N LEU A 127 12.00 2.02 12.85
CA LEU A 127 11.64 2.03 11.43
C LEU A 127 10.28 2.69 11.17
N ILE A 128 9.35 2.61 12.12
CA ILE A 128 7.98 3.12 12.02
C ILE A 128 7.69 3.99 13.26
N PRO A 129 8.13 5.27 13.26
CA PRO A 129 8.03 6.15 14.42
C PRO A 129 6.59 6.39 14.92
N SER A 130 5.60 6.24 14.04
CA SER A 130 4.18 6.40 14.39
C SER A 130 3.66 5.34 15.37
N LEU A 131 4.42 4.25 15.61
CA LEU A 131 4.08 3.19 16.56
C LEU A 131 4.45 3.51 18.01
N GLU A 132 5.34 4.47 18.25
CA GLU A 132 6.02 4.70 19.54
C GLU A 132 5.07 4.72 20.73
N SER A 133 3.93 5.41 20.59
CA SER A 133 2.94 5.62 21.65
C SER A 133 1.65 4.80 21.49
N LYS A 134 1.60 3.84 20.55
CA LYS A 134 0.37 3.11 20.21
C LYS A 134 0.31 1.70 20.76
N ILE A 135 1.46 1.05 20.91
CA ILE A 135 1.57 -0.34 21.34
C ILE A 135 2.77 -0.51 22.25
N ASP A 136 2.58 -1.31 23.31
CA ASP A 136 3.65 -1.67 24.23
C ASP A 136 4.62 -2.66 23.59
N ASP A 137 5.88 -2.62 24.02
CA ASP A 137 6.94 -3.43 23.42
C ASP A 137 6.68 -4.93 23.54
N GLU A 138 6.15 -5.37 24.70
CA GLU A 138 5.83 -6.78 24.94
C GLU A 138 4.74 -7.30 23.98
N ASP A 139 3.68 -6.51 23.77
CA ASP A 139 2.61 -6.87 22.84
C ASP A 139 3.09 -6.86 21.39
N LEU A 140 3.94 -5.89 21.02
CA LEU A 140 4.51 -5.80 19.69
C LEU A 140 5.46 -6.99 19.43
N ASP A 141 6.35 -7.32 20.35
CA ASP A 141 7.26 -8.47 20.25
C ASP A 141 6.49 -9.80 20.12
N ASN A 142 5.41 -9.97 20.88
CA ASN A 142 4.55 -11.13 20.76
C ASN A 142 3.97 -11.28 19.35
N LYS A 143 3.51 -10.18 18.75
CA LYS A 143 2.98 -10.15 17.37
C LYS A 143 4.07 -10.40 16.33
N LEU A 144 5.26 -9.84 16.52
CA LEU A 144 6.41 -10.07 15.62
C LEU A 144 6.89 -11.51 15.67
N ARG A 145 6.88 -12.15 16.85
CA ARG A 145 7.16 -13.57 16.98
C ARG A 145 6.17 -14.44 16.19
N ASP A 146 4.87 -14.14 16.29
CA ASP A 146 3.85 -14.82 15.50
C ASP A 146 4.06 -14.62 13.99
N LEU A 147 4.45 -13.41 13.59
CA LEU A 147 4.80 -13.07 12.20
C LEU A 147 5.98 -13.91 11.69
N HIS A 148 7.05 -14.02 12.47
CA HIS A 148 8.24 -14.80 12.10
C HIS A 148 7.95 -16.29 12.00
N ASN A 149 7.12 -16.83 12.89
CA ASN A 149 6.68 -18.21 12.80
C ASN A 149 6.03 -18.49 11.43
N LYS A 150 5.21 -17.57 10.90
CA LYS A 150 4.59 -17.74 9.57
C LYS A 150 5.57 -17.61 8.39
N LYS A 151 6.71 -16.96 8.59
CA LYS A 151 7.77 -16.83 7.58
C LYS A 151 8.62 -18.11 7.48
N THR A 152 8.89 -18.77 8.61
CA THR A 152 9.75 -19.96 8.68
C THR A 152 9.13 -21.23 8.07
N PHE A 153 7.80 -21.34 8.07
CA PHE A 153 7.08 -22.53 7.56
C PHE A 153 6.64 -22.43 6.08
N GLN A 154 7.30 -21.58 5.29
CA GLN A 154 7.03 -21.40 3.86
C GLN A 154 8.08 -22.02 2.93
#